data_AF-V4XM17-F1
#
_entry.id   AF-V4XM17-F1
#
_cell.length_a   1.000
_cell.length_b   1.000
_cell.length_c   1.000
_cell.angle_alpha   90.00
_cell.angle_beta   90.00
_cell.angle_gamma   90.00
#
_symmetry.space_group_name_H-M   'P 1'
#
loop_
_entity.id
_entity.type
_entity.pdbx_description
1 polymer ?
#
loop_
_entity_poly.entity_id
_entity_poly.type
_entity_poly.pdbx_seq_one_letter_code
_entity_poly.pdbx_strand_id
1 'polypeptide(L)'
;SAEYLIRAPSRDLVDQVADWFQNAARGAALMADVDVAVTQTSGIYGVRPNETLGDAVRETMGELGGFSVDDPLADDLRASLGDVSDRLAELDPTHRDRARDSAYFTEPVDAPDAGETGSYSTDSGDVSQIVPLGRLTTATWPVGTPPHSWQAVAASGSTGTEGMIYAAKTIGGTLCRLLAEPALLAEAVAEFEERGGADGYESPMPADADPYELLGVDRPGFEPTLADATDAGAADD
;
A
#
# COMPACT_ATOMS: atom_id res chain seq x y z
N SER A 1 17.94 22.86 7.24
CA SER A 1 17.10 21.78 7.79
C SER A 1 17.56 20.47 7.18
N ALA A 2 17.25 19.34 7.84
CA ALA A 2 17.45 18.00 7.31
C ALA A 2 16.23 17.17 7.73
N GLU A 3 15.83 16.22 6.88
CA GLU A 3 14.71 15.31 7.14
C GLU A 3 15.24 13.90 7.31
N TYR A 4 14.70 13.18 8.30
CA TYR A 4 15.10 11.82 8.63
C TYR A 4 13.86 10.94 8.73
N LEU A 5 13.89 9.80 8.06
CA LEU A 5 12.84 8.78 8.16
C LEU A 5 13.35 7.62 9.00
N ILE A 6 12.61 7.28 10.05
CA ILE A 6 12.93 6.16 10.94
C ILE A 6 11.96 5.02 10.62
N ARG A 7 12.49 3.86 10.27
CA ARG A 7 11.73 2.64 10.02
C ARG A 7 12.30 1.51 10.86
N ALA A 8 11.42 0.74 11.48
CA ALA A 8 11.75 -0.47 12.19
C ALA A 8 10.60 -1.49 12.05
N PRO A 9 10.86 -2.80 12.27
CA PRO A 9 9.82 -3.83 12.15
C PRO A 9 8.62 -3.71 13.11
N SER A 10 8.71 -2.91 14.18
CA SER A 10 7.60 -2.67 15.12
C SER A 10 7.54 -1.22 15.58
N ARG A 11 6.35 -0.79 16.02
CA ARG A 11 6.09 0.57 16.52
C ARG A 11 6.99 0.93 17.70
N ASP A 12 7.08 0.05 18.69
CA ASP A 12 7.93 0.24 19.89
C ASP A 12 9.40 0.46 19.52
N LEU A 13 9.88 -0.23 18.48
CA LEU A 13 11.25 -0.08 18.02
C LEU A 13 11.45 1.24 17.26
N VAL A 14 10.44 1.72 16.53
CA VAL A 14 10.48 3.08 15.94
C VAL A 14 10.62 4.13 17.04
N ASP A 15 9.85 4.03 18.13
CA ASP A 15 9.93 4.98 19.25
C ASP A 15 11.30 4.93 19.93
N GLN A 16 11.81 3.73 20.21
CA GLN A 16 13.15 3.56 20.79
C GLN A 16 14.25 4.19 19.91
N VAL A 17 14.20 3.95 18.60
CA VAL A 17 15.20 4.52 17.67
C VAL A 17 15.04 6.03 17.53
N ALA A 18 13.80 6.55 17.55
CA ALA A 18 13.53 7.98 17.55
C ALA A 18 14.08 8.68 18.79
N ASP A 19 13.93 8.09 19.97
CA ASP A 19 14.52 8.61 21.20
C ASP A 19 16.05 8.67 21.13
N TRP A 20 16.69 7.62 20.61
CA TRP A 20 18.13 7.60 20.40
C TRP A 20 18.59 8.67 19.42
N PHE A 21 17.86 8.83 18.31
CA PHE A 21 18.13 9.87 17.33
C PHE A 21 18.03 11.27 17.95
N GLN A 22 16.96 11.56 18.70
CA GLN A 22 16.77 12.84 19.36
C GLN A 22 17.87 13.13 20.39
N ASN A 23 18.29 12.12 21.16
CA ASN A 23 19.39 12.26 22.12
C ASN A 23 20.72 12.56 21.43
N ALA A 24 21.01 11.89 20.31
CA ALA A 24 22.20 12.16 19.51
C ALA A 24 22.18 13.58 18.92
N ALA A 25 21.02 14.03 18.40
CA ALA A 25 20.85 15.38 17.86
C ALA A 25 21.07 16.46 18.92
N ARG A 26 20.50 16.30 20.12
CA ARG A 26 20.73 17.20 21.27
C ARG A 26 22.20 17.22 21.68
N GLY A 27 22.87 16.07 21.70
CA GLY A 27 24.30 15.98 22.00
C GLY A 27 25.18 16.72 20.98
N ALA A 28 24.88 16.58 19.69
CA ALA A 28 25.59 17.29 18.62
C ALA A 28 25.39 18.81 18.70
N ALA A 29 24.15 19.26 18.97
CA ALA A 29 23.82 20.66 19.15
C ALA A 29 24.59 21.28 20.33
N LEU A 30 24.68 20.55 21.44
CA LEU A 30 25.48 20.94 22.60
C LEU A 30 26.97 21.09 22.27
N MET A 31 27.56 20.15 21.51
CA MET A 31 28.98 20.23 21.11
C MET A 31 29.27 21.42 20.19
N ALA A 32 28.29 21.80 19.37
CA ALA A 32 28.42 22.87 18.38
C ALA A 32 27.97 24.25 18.90
N ASP A 33 27.46 24.34 20.13
CA ASP A 33 26.88 25.56 20.73
C ASP A 33 25.77 26.17 19.84
N VAL A 34 24.83 25.32 19.41
CA VAL A 34 23.66 25.71 18.59
C VAL A 34 22.37 25.13 19.15
N ASP A 35 21.25 25.73 18.81
CA ASP A 35 19.92 25.19 19.09
C ASP A 35 19.52 24.12 18.06
N VAL A 36 18.79 23.10 18.51
CA VAL A 36 18.18 22.10 17.64
C VAL A 36 16.70 21.92 17.99
N ALA A 37 15.86 21.93 16.95
CA ALA A 37 14.46 21.57 17.04
C ALA A 37 14.22 20.32 16.18
N VAL A 38 13.56 19.31 16.75
CA VAL A 38 13.16 18.10 16.05
C VAL A 38 11.65 18.04 16.08
N THR A 39 11.03 18.14 14.90
CA THR A 39 9.58 18.09 14.73
C THR A 39 9.22 16.77 14.06
N GLN A 40 8.29 16.03 14.67
CA GLN A 40 7.72 14.86 14.03
C GLN A 40 6.71 15.31 12.96
N THR A 41 6.97 14.98 11.71
CA THR A 41 6.14 15.38 10.55
C THR A 41 5.20 14.26 10.10
N SER A 42 5.49 13.01 10.48
CA SER A 42 4.69 11.84 10.12
C SER A 42 4.90 10.70 11.11
N GLY A 43 3.98 9.74 11.09
CA GLY A 43 4.06 8.47 11.79
C GLY A 43 2.96 7.57 11.24
N ILE A 44 3.26 6.28 11.07
CA ILE A 44 2.29 5.27 10.61
C ILE A 44 2.56 3.94 11.32
N TYR A 45 1.52 3.13 11.49
CA TYR A 45 1.68 1.74 11.94
C TYR A 45 2.13 0.81 10.82
N GLY A 46 2.67 -0.35 11.20
CA GLY A 46 2.83 -1.47 10.28
C GLY A 46 1.46 -2.07 9.94
N VAL A 47 1.34 -2.68 8.75
CA VAL A 47 0.09 -3.36 8.36
C VAL A 47 -0.10 -4.61 9.22
N ARG A 48 -1.27 -4.72 9.82
CA ARG A 48 -1.77 -5.94 10.45
C ARG A 48 -2.65 -6.69 9.44
N PRO A 49 -2.13 -7.72 8.75
CA PRO A 49 -2.90 -8.43 7.74
C PRO A 49 -4.03 -9.23 8.39
N ASN A 50 -5.10 -9.44 7.60
CA ASN A 50 -6.16 -10.38 7.88
C ASN A 50 -6.12 -11.49 6.81
N GLU A 51 -5.69 -12.69 7.21
CA GLU A 51 -5.47 -13.80 6.28
C GLU A 51 -6.80 -14.29 5.71
N THR A 52 -7.87 -14.30 6.50
CA THR A 52 -9.22 -14.65 6.03
C THR A 52 -9.64 -13.79 4.84
N LEU A 53 -9.41 -12.46 4.91
CA LEU A 53 -9.64 -11.57 3.77
C LEU A 53 -8.64 -11.78 2.65
N GLY A 54 -7.37 -12.08 2.96
CA GLY A 54 -6.36 -12.43 1.97
C GLY A 54 -6.74 -13.66 1.13
N ASP A 55 -7.21 -14.71 1.78
CA ASP A 55 -7.70 -15.94 1.15
C ASP A 55 -8.95 -15.68 0.30
N ALA A 56 -9.90 -14.90 0.82
CA ALA A 56 -11.10 -14.52 0.07
C ALA A 56 -10.76 -13.73 -1.21
N VAL A 57 -9.78 -12.83 -1.13
CA VAL A 57 -9.23 -12.09 -2.27
C VAL A 57 -8.55 -13.06 -3.24
N ARG A 58 -7.67 -13.95 -2.75
CA ARG A 58 -6.92 -14.91 -3.57
C ARG A 58 -7.83 -15.87 -4.34
N GLU A 59 -8.87 -16.36 -3.70
CA GLU A 59 -9.88 -17.23 -4.31
C GLU A 59 -10.71 -16.45 -5.34
N THR A 60 -11.13 -15.21 -5.04
CA THR A 60 -11.82 -14.35 -6.01
C THR A 60 -10.95 -14.12 -7.26
N MET A 61 -9.65 -13.86 -7.09
CA MET A 61 -8.71 -13.78 -8.22
C MET A 61 -8.64 -15.09 -9.00
N GLY A 62 -8.65 -16.23 -8.31
CA GLY A 62 -8.67 -17.56 -8.92
C GLY A 62 -9.91 -17.81 -9.78
N GLU A 63 -11.09 -17.39 -9.33
CA GLU A 63 -12.35 -17.47 -10.08
C GLU A 63 -12.36 -16.55 -11.31
N LEU A 64 -11.82 -15.34 -11.18
CA LEU A 64 -11.69 -14.41 -12.30
C LEU A 64 -10.67 -14.89 -13.34
N GLY A 65 -9.69 -15.69 -12.93
CA GLY A 65 -8.57 -16.13 -13.77
C GLY A 65 -7.61 -14.99 -14.10
N GLY A 66 -6.79 -15.19 -15.13
CA GLY A 66 -5.90 -14.14 -15.65
C GLY A 66 -6.61 -13.20 -16.63
N PHE A 67 -5.97 -12.09 -16.97
CA PHE A 67 -6.43 -11.14 -17.98
C PHE A 67 -5.35 -10.87 -19.03
N SER A 68 -5.69 -10.18 -20.12
CA SER A 68 -4.74 -9.79 -21.16
C SER A 68 -4.62 -8.27 -21.24
N VAL A 69 -3.43 -7.79 -21.58
CA VAL A 69 -3.17 -6.40 -21.95
C VAL A 69 -2.83 -6.41 -23.44
N ASP A 70 -3.61 -5.72 -24.26
CA ASP A 70 -3.43 -5.65 -25.72
C ASP A 70 -3.13 -4.19 -26.12
N ASP A 71 -1.92 -3.75 -25.77
CA ASP A 71 -1.43 -2.42 -26.07
C ASP A 71 0.06 -2.52 -26.47
N PRO A 72 0.45 -2.11 -27.70
CA PRO A 72 1.84 -2.13 -28.16
C PRO A 72 2.82 -1.39 -27.25
N LEU A 73 2.36 -0.36 -26.52
CA LEU A 73 3.19 0.36 -25.56
C LEU A 73 3.67 -0.54 -24.41
N ALA A 74 2.95 -1.63 -24.10
CA ALA A 74 3.34 -2.57 -23.05
C ALA A 74 4.68 -3.25 -23.39
N ASP A 75 4.86 -3.68 -24.64
CA ASP A 75 6.10 -4.30 -25.12
C ASP A 75 7.25 -3.30 -25.15
N ASP A 76 7.00 -2.07 -25.61
CA ASP A 76 7.99 -0.99 -25.63
C ASP A 76 8.48 -0.63 -24.21
N LEU A 77 7.54 -0.50 -23.26
CA LEU A 77 7.86 -0.26 -21.85
C LEU A 77 8.63 -1.43 -21.25
N ARG A 78 8.21 -2.68 -21.50
CA ARG A 78 8.91 -3.88 -21.03
C ARG A 78 10.34 -3.97 -21.57
N ALA A 79 10.53 -3.66 -22.85
CA ALA A 79 11.85 -3.65 -23.49
C ALA A 79 12.77 -2.56 -22.89
N SER A 80 12.20 -1.40 -22.53
CA SER A 80 12.96 -0.28 -21.94
C SER A 80 13.58 -0.60 -20.57
N LEU A 81 13.07 -1.62 -19.87
CA LEU A 81 13.55 -2.02 -18.53
C LEU A 81 14.86 -2.82 -18.57
N GLY A 82 15.19 -3.43 -19.71
CA GLY A 82 16.37 -4.30 -19.84
C GLY A 82 16.26 -5.57 -18.98
N ASP A 83 17.33 -5.87 -18.24
CA ASP A 83 17.36 -7.03 -17.34
C ASP A 83 16.58 -6.75 -16.04
N VAL A 84 15.55 -7.56 -15.81
CA VAL A 84 14.65 -7.47 -14.65
C VAL A 84 14.78 -8.68 -13.72
N SER A 85 15.84 -9.48 -13.87
CA SER A 85 16.01 -10.74 -13.12
C SER A 85 15.97 -10.54 -11.59
N ASP A 86 16.55 -9.45 -11.08
CA ASP A 86 16.50 -9.11 -9.65
C ASP A 86 15.08 -8.83 -9.17
N ARG A 87 14.24 -8.20 -10.01
CA ARG A 87 12.83 -7.90 -9.68
C ARG A 87 11.95 -9.15 -9.71
N LEU A 88 12.32 -10.13 -10.53
CA LEU A 88 11.63 -11.40 -10.63
C LEU A 88 12.06 -12.40 -9.54
N ALA A 89 13.11 -12.11 -8.78
CA ALA A 89 13.62 -13.01 -7.75
C ALA A 89 12.62 -13.24 -6.61
N GLU A 90 11.72 -12.29 -6.38
CA GLU A 90 10.64 -12.38 -5.38
C GLU A 90 9.51 -13.33 -5.81
N LEU A 91 9.34 -13.58 -7.12
CA LEU A 91 8.33 -14.54 -7.59
C LEU A 91 8.79 -15.97 -7.33
N ASP A 92 7.82 -16.87 -7.15
CA ASP A 92 8.08 -18.32 -7.13
C ASP A 92 8.84 -18.74 -8.41
N PRO A 93 9.91 -19.56 -8.29
CA PRO A 93 10.72 -20.00 -9.43
C PRO A 93 9.91 -20.57 -10.60
N THR A 94 8.77 -21.21 -10.35
CA THR A 94 7.90 -21.80 -11.38
C THR A 94 7.22 -20.76 -12.27
N HIS A 95 7.13 -19.51 -11.82
CA HIS A 95 6.50 -18.40 -12.57
C HIS A 95 7.52 -17.50 -13.28
N ARG A 96 8.80 -17.52 -12.87
CA ARG A 96 9.81 -16.54 -13.30
C ARG A 96 10.04 -16.49 -14.80
N ASP A 97 10.17 -17.64 -15.46
CA ASP A 97 10.45 -17.67 -16.91
C ASP A 97 9.25 -17.14 -17.71
N ARG A 98 8.04 -17.52 -17.31
CA ARG A 98 6.79 -17.05 -17.93
C ARG A 98 6.58 -15.56 -17.74
N ALA A 99 6.87 -15.05 -16.54
CA ALA A 99 6.84 -13.63 -16.25
C ALA A 99 7.90 -12.87 -17.07
N ARG A 100 9.13 -13.39 -17.15
CA ARG A 100 10.23 -12.78 -17.92
C ARG A 100 9.86 -12.59 -19.38
N ASP A 101 9.21 -13.59 -19.97
CA ASP A 101 8.90 -13.67 -21.40
C ASP A 101 7.60 -12.91 -21.77
N SER A 102 6.97 -12.21 -20.82
CA SER A 102 5.72 -11.47 -21.04
C SER A 102 5.91 -9.98 -20.73
N ALA A 103 5.20 -9.11 -21.47
CA ALA A 103 5.10 -7.70 -21.10
C ALA A 103 4.39 -7.53 -19.76
N TYR A 104 3.27 -8.23 -19.58
CA TYR A 104 2.51 -8.30 -18.34
C TYR A 104 2.34 -9.77 -17.91
N PHE A 105 2.58 -10.04 -16.62
CA PHE A 105 2.30 -11.34 -16.02
C PHE A 105 1.03 -11.20 -15.19
N THR A 106 -0.08 -11.71 -15.74
CA THR A 106 -1.45 -11.40 -15.28
C THR A 106 -2.16 -12.58 -14.64
N GLU A 107 -1.46 -13.69 -14.45
CA GLU A 107 -2.02 -14.87 -13.80
C GLU A 107 -2.05 -14.68 -12.28
N PRO A 108 -3.15 -15.08 -11.61
CA PRO A 108 -3.20 -15.08 -10.16
C PRO A 108 -2.13 -16.01 -9.57
N VAL A 109 -1.33 -15.47 -8.66
CA VAL A 109 -0.34 -16.21 -7.87
C VAL A 109 -0.58 -15.96 -6.39
N ASP A 110 -0.02 -16.83 -5.55
CA ASP A 110 -0.05 -16.61 -4.11
C ASP A 110 0.85 -15.43 -3.74
N ALA A 111 0.54 -14.76 -2.63
CA ALA A 111 1.34 -13.63 -2.16
C ALA A 111 2.77 -14.09 -1.83
N PRO A 112 3.80 -13.56 -2.51
CA PRO A 112 5.18 -14.02 -2.33
C PRO A 112 5.79 -13.59 -0.99
N ASP A 113 5.17 -12.62 -0.32
CA ASP A 113 5.66 -11.95 0.90
C ASP A 113 4.89 -12.39 2.16
N ALA A 114 4.17 -13.52 2.11
CA ALA A 114 3.42 -14.04 3.26
C ALA A 114 4.35 -14.28 4.47
N GLY A 115 4.05 -13.61 5.59
CA GLY A 115 4.85 -13.67 6.81
C GLY A 115 6.13 -12.82 6.79
N GLU A 116 6.38 -12.07 5.71
CA GLU A 116 7.51 -11.15 5.61
C GLU A 116 7.11 -9.72 5.97
N THR A 117 8.10 -8.92 6.39
CA THR A 117 7.91 -7.48 6.65
C THR A 117 8.37 -6.69 5.44
N GLY A 118 7.43 -6.05 4.75
CA GLY A 118 7.74 -5.18 3.61
C GLY A 118 8.60 -3.98 3.98
N SER A 119 9.47 -3.55 3.08
CA SER A 119 10.38 -2.41 3.28
C SER A 119 9.77 -1.04 2.95
N TYR A 120 8.44 -0.98 2.81
CA TYR A 120 7.68 0.21 2.40
C TYR A 120 6.72 0.68 3.50
N SER A 121 6.24 1.91 3.33
CA SER A 121 5.31 2.57 4.23
C SER A 121 3.95 2.73 3.53
N THR A 122 2.86 2.55 4.24
CA THR A 122 1.49 2.74 3.74
C THR A 122 0.55 3.15 4.87
N ASP A 123 -0.36 4.07 4.57
CA ASP A 123 -1.49 4.48 5.42
C ASP A 123 -2.45 3.33 5.78
N SER A 124 -2.48 2.28 4.96
CA SER A 124 -3.19 1.02 5.27
C SER A 124 -2.73 0.40 6.59
N GLY A 125 -1.52 0.74 7.05
CA GLY A 125 -1.01 0.38 8.36
C GLY A 125 -1.93 0.81 9.49
N ASP A 126 -2.30 2.08 9.53
CA ASP A 126 -3.19 2.66 10.54
C ASP A 126 -4.63 2.15 10.36
N VAL A 127 -5.11 2.05 9.11
CA VAL A 127 -6.45 1.50 8.83
C VAL A 127 -6.59 0.07 9.36
N SER A 128 -5.57 -0.76 9.16
CA SER A 128 -5.56 -2.15 9.64
C SER A 128 -5.53 -2.30 11.16
N GLN A 129 -5.23 -1.22 11.90
CA GLN A 129 -5.37 -1.19 13.36
C GLN A 129 -6.83 -1.02 13.79
N ILE A 130 -7.69 -0.47 12.93
CA ILE A 130 -9.06 -0.06 13.30
C ILE A 130 -10.12 -0.99 12.68
N VAL A 131 -9.84 -1.58 11.52
CA VAL A 131 -10.76 -2.49 10.81
C VAL A 131 -10.02 -3.68 10.19
N PRO A 132 -10.72 -4.82 9.96
CA PRO A 132 -10.17 -5.92 9.17
C PRO A 132 -9.71 -5.43 7.79
N LEU A 133 -8.48 -5.78 7.40
CA LEU A 133 -7.88 -5.29 6.15
C LEU A 133 -7.21 -6.43 5.37
N GLY A 134 -7.72 -6.67 4.16
CA GLY A 134 -7.08 -7.49 3.12
C GLY A 134 -6.42 -6.60 2.08
N ARG A 135 -5.42 -7.13 1.36
CA ARG A 135 -4.72 -6.42 0.28
C ARG A 135 -4.53 -7.32 -0.92
N LEU A 136 -4.38 -6.69 -2.08
CA LEU A 136 -3.99 -7.35 -3.32
C LEU A 136 -2.98 -6.49 -4.07
N THR A 137 -2.20 -7.14 -4.93
CA THR A 137 -1.42 -6.51 -5.99
C THR A 137 -1.94 -7.00 -7.33
N THR A 138 -2.08 -6.12 -8.31
CA THR A 138 -2.47 -6.48 -9.68
C THR A 138 -1.43 -5.98 -10.67
N ALA A 139 -1.34 -6.66 -11.81
CA ALA A 139 -0.40 -6.29 -12.87
C ALA A 139 -0.90 -5.05 -13.62
N THR A 140 -0.63 -3.86 -13.06
CA THR A 140 -0.90 -2.56 -13.71
C THR A 140 0.34 -2.01 -14.41
N TRP A 141 1.52 -2.56 -14.16
CA TRP A 141 2.77 -2.20 -14.81
C TRP A 141 3.40 -3.39 -15.53
N PRO A 142 4.22 -3.15 -16.57
CA PRO A 142 4.99 -4.22 -17.20
C PRO A 142 5.89 -4.94 -16.19
N VAL A 143 6.17 -6.21 -16.46
CA VAL A 143 6.95 -7.08 -15.58
C VAL A 143 8.32 -6.46 -15.27
N GLY A 144 8.62 -6.37 -13.97
CA GLY A 144 9.90 -5.85 -13.47
C GLY A 144 9.97 -4.33 -13.36
N THR A 145 8.87 -3.61 -13.61
CA THR A 145 8.83 -2.15 -13.49
C THR A 145 9.14 -1.70 -12.04
N PRO A 146 10.17 -0.86 -11.83
CA PRO A 146 10.39 -0.24 -10.53
C PRO A 146 9.26 0.73 -10.16
N PRO A 147 8.78 0.72 -8.90
CA PRO A 147 7.92 1.80 -8.42
C PRO A 147 8.66 3.14 -8.53
N HIS A 148 7.91 4.23 -8.75
CA HIS A 148 8.44 5.59 -8.94
C HIS A 148 9.33 5.77 -10.19
N SER A 149 9.22 4.87 -11.18
CA SER A 149 9.88 5.02 -12.47
C SER A 149 8.98 5.74 -13.49
N TRP A 150 9.57 6.28 -14.55
CA TRP A 150 8.80 6.86 -15.65
C TRP A 150 7.96 5.79 -16.38
N GLN A 151 8.41 4.52 -16.39
CA GLN A 151 7.64 3.40 -16.92
C GLN A 151 6.37 3.14 -16.09
N ALA A 152 6.46 3.20 -14.76
CA ALA A 152 5.30 3.08 -13.88
C ALA A 152 4.28 4.20 -14.15
N VAL A 153 4.76 5.44 -14.33
CA VAL A 153 3.91 6.59 -14.67
C VAL A 153 3.24 6.39 -16.03
N ALA A 154 4.01 6.02 -17.06
CA ALA A 154 3.49 5.80 -18.41
C ALA A 154 2.42 4.70 -18.43
N ALA A 155 2.70 3.55 -17.82
CA ALA A 155 1.77 2.42 -17.74
C ALA A 155 0.47 2.76 -17.00
N SER A 156 0.56 3.52 -15.90
CA SER A 156 -0.61 3.87 -15.07
C SER A 156 -1.66 4.72 -15.80
N GLY A 157 -1.27 5.43 -16.87
CA GLY A 157 -2.17 6.21 -17.72
C GLY A 157 -2.51 5.57 -19.05
N SER A 158 -2.07 4.32 -19.30
CA SER A 158 -2.23 3.64 -20.58
C SER A 158 -2.48 2.13 -20.39
N THR A 159 -1.42 1.33 -20.52
CA THR A 159 -1.42 -0.14 -20.56
C THR A 159 -1.83 -0.81 -19.23
N GLY A 160 -1.96 -0.03 -18.14
CA GLY A 160 -2.35 -0.54 -16.81
C GLY A 160 -3.85 -0.61 -16.56
N THR A 161 -4.67 -0.17 -17.51
CA THR A 161 -6.13 -0.02 -17.33
C THR A 161 -6.82 -1.36 -17.10
N GLU A 162 -6.40 -2.42 -17.79
CA GLU A 162 -6.95 -3.77 -17.63
C GLU A 162 -6.64 -4.33 -16.24
N GLY A 163 -5.43 -4.08 -15.72
CA GLY A 163 -5.04 -4.44 -14.36
C GLY A 163 -5.83 -3.67 -13.29
N MET A 164 -6.19 -2.41 -13.57
CA MET A 164 -7.08 -1.61 -12.72
C MET A 164 -8.51 -2.19 -12.72
N ILE A 165 -9.05 -2.53 -13.90
CA ILE A 165 -10.37 -3.16 -14.02
C ILE A 165 -10.38 -4.51 -13.30
N TYR A 166 -9.30 -5.29 -13.41
CA TYR A 166 -9.15 -6.55 -12.70
C TYR A 166 -9.14 -6.35 -11.19
N ALA A 167 -8.42 -5.34 -10.68
CA ALA A 167 -8.44 -4.99 -9.25
C ALA A 167 -9.86 -4.63 -8.78
N ALA A 168 -10.59 -3.81 -9.54
CA ALA A 168 -11.95 -3.42 -9.21
C ALA A 168 -12.90 -4.63 -9.16
N LYS A 169 -12.79 -5.56 -10.13
CA LYS A 169 -13.55 -6.82 -10.13
C LYS A 169 -13.20 -7.70 -8.94
N THR A 170 -11.93 -7.78 -8.56
CA THR A 170 -11.47 -8.57 -7.42
C THR A 170 -12.02 -8.00 -6.10
N ILE A 171 -11.91 -6.69 -5.90
CA ILE A 171 -12.45 -6.01 -4.71
C ILE A 171 -13.98 -6.19 -4.65
N GLY A 172 -14.68 -5.92 -5.75
CA GLY A 172 -16.13 -6.06 -5.81
C GLY A 172 -16.60 -7.52 -5.63
N GLY A 173 -15.91 -8.48 -6.22
CA GLY A 173 -16.18 -9.91 -6.05
C GLY A 173 -15.99 -10.36 -4.61
N THR A 174 -14.89 -9.96 -3.98
CA THR A 174 -14.61 -10.27 -2.56
C THR A 174 -15.69 -9.66 -1.66
N LEU A 175 -16.12 -8.43 -1.92
CA LEU A 175 -17.23 -7.80 -1.21
C LEU A 175 -18.55 -8.59 -1.37
N CYS A 176 -18.88 -9.02 -2.59
CA CYS A 176 -20.06 -9.84 -2.84
C CYS A 176 -20.03 -11.14 -2.02
N ARG A 177 -18.86 -11.79 -1.91
CA ARG A 177 -18.68 -12.98 -1.07
C ARG A 177 -18.92 -12.69 0.40
N LEU A 178 -18.32 -11.64 0.95
CA LEU A 178 -18.54 -11.23 2.34
C LEU A 178 -20.02 -10.94 2.66
N LEU A 179 -20.76 -10.37 1.69
CA LEU A 179 -22.19 -10.09 1.84
C LEU A 179 -23.06 -11.35 1.70
N ALA A 180 -22.65 -12.30 0.87
CA ALA A 180 -23.40 -13.54 0.60
C ALA A 180 -23.11 -14.65 1.62
N GLU A 181 -21.93 -14.63 2.26
CA GLU A 181 -21.42 -15.66 3.16
C GLU A 181 -21.17 -15.08 4.56
N PRO A 182 -22.20 -15.01 5.43
CA PRO A 182 -22.07 -14.41 6.76
C PRO A 182 -21.00 -15.06 7.65
N ALA A 183 -20.68 -16.33 7.41
CA ALA A 183 -19.62 -17.05 8.12
C ALA A 183 -18.23 -16.47 7.78
N LEU A 184 -17.94 -16.19 6.51
CA LEU A 184 -16.69 -15.59 6.07
C LEU A 184 -16.46 -14.21 6.71
N LEU A 185 -17.50 -13.39 6.76
CA LEU A 185 -17.44 -12.09 7.44
C LEU A 185 -17.18 -12.27 8.95
N ALA A 186 -17.85 -13.21 9.60
CA ALA A 186 -17.66 -13.48 11.02
C ALA A 186 -16.24 -13.98 11.31
N GLU A 187 -15.65 -14.81 10.45
CA GLU A 187 -14.27 -15.29 10.55
C GLU A 187 -13.26 -14.14 10.38
N ALA A 188 -13.45 -13.29 9.37
CA ALA A 188 -12.59 -12.12 9.17
C ALA A 188 -12.61 -11.16 10.36
N VAL A 189 -13.80 -10.93 10.96
CA VAL A 189 -13.93 -10.11 12.18
C VAL A 189 -13.29 -10.80 13.37
N ALA A 190 -13.52 -12.11 13.56
CA ALA A 190 -12.93 -12.86 14.66
C ALA A 190 -11.40 -12.84 14.62
N GLU A 191 -10.79 -13.04 13.45
CA GLU A 191 -9.33 -12.96 13.28
C GLU A 191 -8.80 -11.56 13.65
N PHE A 192 -9.50 -10.49 13.26
CA PHE A 192 -9.13 -9.12 13.60
C PHE A 192 -9.14 -8.89 15.13
N GLU A 193 -10.18 -9.34 15.82
CA GLU A 193 -10.29 -9.24 17.28
C GLU A 193 -9.21 -10.08 17.99
N GLU A 194 -8.94 -11.29 17.51
CA GLU A 194 -7.86 -12.16 18.04
C GLU A 194 -6.48 -11.52 17.86
N ARG A 195 -6.28 -10.73 16.81
CA ARG A 195 -5.05 -9.96 16.55
C ARG A 195 -5.03 -8.59 17.24
N GLY A 196 -5.89 -8.36 18.22
CA GLY A 196 -5.90 -7.19 19.10
C GLY A 196 -7.05 -6.21 18.86
N GLY A 197 -7.88 -6.42 17.84
CA GLY A 197 -9.04 -5.58 17.57
C GLY A 197 -8.67 -4.11 17.32
N ALA A 198 -9.66 -3.23 17.46
CA ALA A 198 -9.45 -1.77 17.38
C ALA A 198 -8.96 -1.17 18.71
N ASP A 199 -8.97 -1.96 19.78
CA ASP A 199 -8.59 -1.52 21.11
C ASP A 199 -7.08 -1.24 21.18
N GLY A 200 -6.72 -0.04 21.62
CA GLY A 200 -5.32 0.36 21.79
C GLY A 200 -4.66 0.98 20.55
N TYR A 201 -5.40 1.21 19.46
CA TYR A 201 -4.91 2.11 18.43
C TYR A 201 -4.79 3.55 18.98
N GLU A 202 -3.57 4.08 18.94
CA GLU A 202 -3.29 5.48 19.22
C GLU A 202 -2.56 6.06 18.02
N SER A 203 -2.98 7.24 17.56
CA SER A 203 -2.28 7.95 16.48
C SER A 203 -0.81 8.12 16.87
N PRO A 204 0.15 7.79 15.98
CA PRO A 204 1.56 8.01 16.26
C PRO A 204 1.93 9.50 16.21
N MET A 205 1.02 10.36 15.75
CA MET A 205 1.20 11.81 15.74
C MET A 205 0.75 12.43 17.07
N PRO A 206 1.39 13.53 17.51
CA PRO A 206 0.94 14.32 18.65
C PRO A 206 -0.55 14.70 18.55
N ALA A 207 -1.25 14.78 19.68
CA ALA A 207 -2.68 15.09 19.73
C ALA A 207 -3.03 16.49 19.17
N ASP A 208 -2.07 17.41 19.19
CA ASP A 208 -2.14 18.75 18.64
C ASP A 208 -1.52 18.87 17.24
N ALA A 209 -1.16 17.76 16.60
CA ALA A 209 -0.61 17.78 15.25
C ALA A 209 -1.63 18.35 14.25
N ASP A 210 -1.28 19.50 13.66
CA ASP A 210 -2.04 20.10 12.56
C ASP A 210 -1.19 20.06 11.28
N PRO A 211 -1.58 19.26 10.26
CA PRO A 211 -0.84 19.19 9.01
C PRO A 211 -0.81 20.53 8.25
N TYR A 212 -1.82 21.39 8.43
CA TYR A 212 -1.88 22.71 7.79
C TYR A 212 -0.91 23.69 8.45
N GLU A 213 -0.83 23.67 9.78
CA GLU A 213 0.19 24.42 10.53
C GLU A 213 1.60 23.95 10.15
N LEU A 214 1.82 22.64 10.09
CA LEU A 214 3.11 22.03 9.75
C LEU A 214 3.57 22.40 8.33
N LEU A 215 2.63 22.48 7.38
CA LEU A 215 2.91 22.87 6.00
C LEU A 215 2.90 24.39 5.79
N GLY A 216 2.48 25.17 6.79
CA GLY A 216 2.33 26.62 6.69
C GLY A 216 1.30 27.05 5.65
N VAL A 217 0.26 26.25 5.45
CA VAL A 217 -0.82 26.51 4.48
C VAL A 217 -2.15 26.66 5.20
N ASP A 218 -3.03 27.50 4.69
CA ASP A 218 -4.36 27.67 5.27
C ASP A 218 -5.16 26.37 5.11
N ARG A 219 -5.83 25.96 6.19
CA ARG A 219 -6.77 24.84 6.15
C ARG A 219 -7.89 25.17 5.17
N PRO A 220 -8.05 24.40 4.07
CA PRO A 220 -9.16 24.62 3.16
C PRO A 220 -10.47 24.38 3.91
N GLY A 221 -11.45 25.26 3.68
CA GLY A 221 -12.81 25.04 4.13
C GLY A 221 -13.39 23.86 3.37
N PHE A 222 -13.37 22.67 3.96
CA PHE A 222 -14.06 21.51 3.42
C PHE A 222 -15.34 21.28 4.23
N GLU A 223 -16.47 21.69 3.65
CA GLU A 223 -17.80 21.31 4.12
C GLU A 223 -18.33 20.22 3.18
N PRO A 224 -18.16 18.92 3.51
CA PRO A 224 -18.69 17.86 2.67
C PRO A 224 -20.21 17.99 2.65
N THR A 225 -20.77 18.32 1.49
CA THR A 225 -22.22 18.24 1.29
C THR A 225 -22.53 16.92 0.60
N LEU A 226 -23.63 16.27 0.99
CA LEU A 226 -24.09 15.04 0.33
C LEU A 226 -24.39 15.23 -1.17
N ALA A 227 -24.45 16.47 -1.66
CA ALA A 227 -24.65 16.79 -3.07
C ALA A 227 -23.43 16.45 -3.94
N ASP A 228 -22.22 16.51 -3.38
CA ASP A 228 -20.97 16.28 -4.13
C ASP A 228 -20.78 14.80 -4.53
N ALA A 229 -21.52 13.88 -3.92
CA ALA A 229 -21.52 12.46 -4.28
C ALA A 229 -22.37 12.13 -5.52
N THR A 230 -23.25 13.04 -5.96
CA THR A 230 -24.17 12.81 -7.09
C THR A 230 -23.65 13.32 -8.44
N ASP A 231 -22.57 14.09 -8.47
CA ASP A 231 -22.06 14.73 -9.69
C ASP A 231 -20.95 13.92 -10.42
N ALA A 232 -20.54 12.77 -9.87
CA ALA A 232 -19.63 11.84 -10.54
C ALA A 232 -20.32 10.95 -11.62
N GLY A 233 -21.62 11.21 -11.90
CA GLY A 233 -22.44 10.43 -12.84
C GLY A 233 -22.57 11.01 -14.25
N ALA A 234 -21.91 12.14 -14.56
CA ALA A 234 -21.94 12.75 -15.89
C ALA A 234 -20.53 12.84 -16.48
N ALA A 235 -19.96 11.70 -16.84
CA ALA A 235 -18.96 11.68 -17.90
C ALA A 235 -19.73 11.76 -19.23
N ASP A 236 -19.60 12.90 -19.91
CA ASP A 236 -20.07 13.10 -21.30
C ASP A 236 -19.50 12.01 -22.24
N ASP A 237 -20.34 11.58 -23.18
CA ASP A 237 -20.06 10.67 -24.30
C ASP A 237 -18.86 11.09 -25.17
#